data_AF-A0A931P5X1-F1
#
_entry.id   AF-A0A931P5X1-F1
#
_cell.length_a   1.000
_cell.length_b   1.000
_cell.length_c   1.000
_cell.angle_alpha   90.00
_cell.angle_beta   90.00
_cell.angle_gamma   90.00
#
_symmetry.space_group_name_H-M   'P 1'
#
loop_
_entity.id
_entity.type
_entity.pdbx_description
1 polymer ?
#
loop_
_entity_poly.entity_id
_entity_poly.type
_entity_poly.pdbx_seq_one_letter_code
_entity_poly.pdbx_strand_id
1 'polypeptide(L)'
;MFEEIKRGRTYSRPQLAELWGYSSFHALARGVITPRGSNKIILFVTEEKQQRQEQYQNSLIADKLLWEGPTDHFAEDRMISASTKGDEIHLFHRNRHHSDFTYFGQIFMQSYQLFSDKPSRFTFSIEK
;
A
#
# COMPACT_ATOMS: atom_id res chain seq x y z
N MET A 1 11.50 6.51 -11.07
CA MET A 1 10.28 6.61 -10.22
C MET A 1 10.62 6.66 -8.73
N PHE A 2 11.39 5.72 -8.17
CA PHE A 2 11.69 5.68 -6.73
C PHE A 2 13.05 6.28 -6.32
N GLU A 3 13.83 6.82 -7.25
CA GLU A 3 15.18 7.39 -6.99
C GLU A 3 15.15 8.54 -5.95
N GLU A 4 14.12 9.38 -5.99
CA GLU A 4 13.92 10.51 -5.07
C GLU A 4 13.13 10.15 -3.80
N ILE A 5 12.64 8.91 -3.71
CA ILE A 5 11.78 8.45 -2.62
C ILE A 5 12.65 7.76 -1.55
N LYS A 6 12.74 8.39 -0.37
CA LYS A 6 13.60 7.94 0.73
C LYS A 6 12.76 7.41 1.88
N ARG A 7 13.15 6.25 2.40
CA ARG A 7 12.49 5.62 3.55
C ARG A 7 12.48 6.56 4.76
N GLY A 8 11.38 6.56 5.49
CA GLY A 8 11.15 7.43 6.65
C GLY A 8 10.75 8.87 6.31
N ARG A 9 10.79 9.29 5.04
CA ARG A 9 10.28 10.60 4.61
C ARG A 9 8.79 10.57 4.34
N THR A 10 8.16 11.73 4.51
CA THR A 10 6.74 11.95 4.25
C THR A 10 6.53 12.58 2.87
N TYR A 11 5.46 12.15 2.21
CA TYR A 11 5.09 12.60 0.89
C TYR A 11 3.57 12.75 0.79
N SER A 12 3.11 13.86 0.22
CA SER A 12 1.72 14.03 -0.18
C SER A 12 1.46 13.37 -1.54
N ARG A 13 0.20 13.06 -1.85
CA ARG A 13 -0.17 12.53 -3.18
C ARG A 13 0.14 13.51 -4.32
N PRO A 14 -0.11 14.83 -4.20
CA PRO A 14 0.33 15.79 -5.21
C PRO A 14 1.84 15.76 -5.45
N GLN A 15 2.65 15.72 -4.39
CA GLN A 15 4.11 15.62 -4.51
C GLN A 15 4.55 14.33 -5.22
N LEU A 16 3.96 13.19 -4.86
CA LEU A 16 4.26 11.92 -5.54
C LEU A 16 3.82 11.93 -7.01
N ALA A 17 2.69 12.56 -7.32
CA ALA A 17 2.24 12.70 -8.70
C ALA A 17 3.25 13.51 -9.53
N GLU A 18 3.73 14.63 -9.00
CA GLU A 18 4.75 15.47 -9.64
C GLU A 18 6.08 14.70 -9.82
N LEU A 19 6.60 14.09 -8.76
CA LEU A 19 7.85 13.31 -8.78
C LEU A 19 7.81 12.14 -9.77
N TRP A 20 6.62 11.57 -10.01
CA TRP A 20 6.43 10.43 -10.90
C TRP A 20 5.92 10.82 -12.29
N GLY A 21 5.75 12.11 -12.56
CA GLY A 21 5.32 12.62 -13.87
C GLY A 21 3.86 12.35 -14.21
N TYR A 22 2.99 12.16 -13.22
CA TYR A 22 1.55 12.07 -13.44
C TYR A 22 0.95 13.46 -13.68
N SER A 23 0.03 13.56 -14.64
CA SER A 23 -0.71 14.80 -14.92
C SER A 23 -1.66 15.23 -13.81
N SER A 24 -2.06 14.29 -12.93
CA SER A 24 -2.92 14.57 -11.77
C SER A 24 -2.75 13.53 -10.67
N PHE A 25 -2.89 13.96 -9.41
CA PHE A 25 -2.92 13.07 -8.24
C PHE A 25 -4.14 12.12 -8.24
N HIS A 26 -5.15 12.34 -9.09
CA HIS A 26 -6.28 11.42 -9.24
C HIS A 26 -5.84 10.03 -9.71
N ALA A 27 -4.73 9.94 -10.46
CA ALA A 27 -4.09 8.66 -10.79
C ALA A 27 -3.63 7.90 -9.54
N LEU A 28 -3.40 8.62 -8.44
CA LEU A 28 -3.01 8.07 -7.16
C LEU A 28 -4.17 7.91 -6.18
N ALA A 29 -5.43 8.08 -6.60
CA ALA A 29 -6.58 8.10 -5.70
C ALA A 29 -6.85 6.76 -4.97
N ARG A 30 -6.47 5.62 -5.55
CA ARG A 30 -6.76 4.28 -5.01
C ARG A 30 -5.82 3.92 -3.86
N GLY A 31 -6.23 2.96 -3.03
CA GLY A 31 -5.40 2.41 -1.93
C GLY A 31 -4.26 1.52 -2.42
N VAL A 32 -4.37 0.98 -3.64
CA VAL A 32 -3.30 0.24 -4.33
C VAL A 32 -3.20 0.75 -5.77
N ILE A 33 -1.98 0.88 -6.26
CA ILE A 33 -1.66 1.37 -7.60
C ILE A 33 -0.64 0.46 -8.25
N THR A 34 -0.86 0.14 -9.52
CA THR A 34 0.01 -0.70 -10.32
C THR A 34 0.39 0.04 -11.61
N PRO A 35 1.40 0.92 -11.60
CA PRO A 35 1.78 1.71 -12.78
C PRO A 35 2.04 0.82 -14.00
N ARG A 36 1.53 1.24 -15.16
CA ARG A 36 1.65 0.47 -16.39
C ARG A 36 3.12 0.35 -16.81
N GLY A 37 3.54 -0.84 -17.22
CA GLY A 37 4.91 -1.10 -17.68
C GLY A 37 5.96 -1.05 -16.56
N SER A 38 5.54 -1.00 -15.31
CA SER A 38 6.42 -1.00 -14.14
C SER A 38 6.23 -2.29 -13.34
N ASN A 39 7.31 -2.78 -12.71
CA ASN A 39 7.26 -3.89 -11.75
C ASN A 39 6.86 -3.42 -10.33
N LYS A 40 6.40 -2.18 -10.17
CA LYS A 40 6.07 -1.62 -8.85
C LYS A 40 4.59 -1.78 -8.55
N ILE A 41 4.29 -2.19 -7.32
CA ILE A 41 2.97 -2.16 -6.71
C ILE A 41 3.06 -1.19 -5.54
N ILE A 42 2.23 -0.15 -5.52
CA ILE A 42 2.32 0.93 -4.55
C ILE A 42 1.07 0.88 -3.67
N LEU A 43 1.28 0.64 -2.37
CA LEU A 43 0.22 0.59 -1.36
C LEU A 43 0.17 1.91 -0.59
N PHE A 44 -0.99 2.56 -0.64
CA PHE A 44 -1.33 3.71 0.19
C PHE A 44 -2.29 3.27 1.29
N VAL A 45 -1.78 3.15 2.50
CA VAL A 45 -2.53 2.69 3.66
C VAL A 45 -2.79 3.86 4.60
N THR A 46 -4.06 4.06 4.93
CA THR A 46 -4.46 4.95 6.03
C THR A 46 -4.88 4.07 7.19
N GLU A 47 -4.15 4.12 8.28
CA GLU A 47 -4.60 3.56 9.56
C GLU A 47 -5.64 4.52 10.13
N GLU A 48 -6.85 4.04 10.36
CA GLU A 48 -7.88 4.78 11.11
C GLU A 48 -8.06 4.11 12.47
N LYS A 49 -7.73 4.82 13.55
CA LYS A 49 -8.03 4.35 14.90
C LYS A 49 -9.55 4.39 15.13
N GLN A 50 -10.24 3.28 14.93
CA GLN A 50 -11.64 3.17 15.35
C GLN A 50 -11.73 3.10 16.89
N GLN A 51 -12.64 3.88 17.47
CA GLN A 51 -12.90 3.95 18.91
C GLN A 51 -13.66 2.72 19.47
N ARG A 52 -13.98 1.70 18.66
CA ARG A 52 -14.67 0.49 19.13
C ARG A 52 -13.89 -0.77 18.78
N GLN A 53 -13.63 -1.55 19.82
CA GLN A 53 -13.02 -2.87 19.83
C GLN A 53 -13.96 -3.87 19.14
N GLU A 54 -13.84 -4.05 17.82
CA GLU A 54 -14.17 -5.29 17.09
C GLU A 54 -14.10 -5.02 15.58
N GLN A 55 -12.96 -5.38 14.97
CA GLN A 55 -12.73 -5.82 13.58
C GLN A 55 -11.46 -5.19 12.98
N TYR A 56 -10.51 -6.05 12.61
CA TYR A 56 -9.25 -5.71 11.97
C TYR A 56 -9.47 -4.82 10.74
N GLN A 57 -9.00 -3.58 10.78
CA GLN A 57 -8.80 -2.72 9.61
C GLN A 57 -7.40 -2.13 9.68
N ASN A 58 -6.64 -2.29 8.59
CA ASN A 58 -5.33 -1.67 8.28
C ASN A 58 -4.49 -1.26 9.50
N SER A 59 -3.68 -2.18 10.03
CA SER A 59 -2.85 -1.92 11.21
C SER A 59 -1.38 -2.20 10.96
N LEU A 60 -0.55 -1.26 11.41
CA LEU A 60 0.89 -1.41 11.45
C LEU A 60 1.30 -1.87 12.86
N ILE A 61 1.61 -3.15 13.02
CA ILE A 61 1.97 -3.73 14.32
C ILE A 61 3.45 -4.13 14.28
N ALA A 62 4.28 -3.36 14.97
CA ALA A 62 5.74 -3.50 14.98
C ALA A 62 6.33 -3.48 13.56
N ASP A 63 6.67 -4.66 13.02
CA ASP A 63 7.30 -4.83 11.70
C ASP A 63 6.35 -5.51 10.69
N LYS A 64 5.04 -5.50 10.96
CA LYS A 64 4.02 -6.12 10.12
C LYS A 64 2.93 -5.14 9.73
N LEU A 65 2.49 -5.26 8.49
CA LEU A 65 1.29 -4.61 7.99
C LEU A 65 0.19 -5.67 7.82
N LEU A 66 -0.91 -5.48 8.55
CA LEU A 66 -2.17 -6.16 8.27
C LEU A 66 -2.99 -5.24 7.38
N TRP A 67 -3.39 -5.72 6.21
CA TRP A 67 -4.07 -4.90 5.21
C TRP A 67 -5.26 -5.62 4.60
N GLU A 68 -6.36 -4.90 4.44
CA GLU A 68 -7.52 -5.35 3.67
C GLU A 68 -7.44 -4.76 2.25
N GLY A 69 -7.60 -5.65 1.27
CA GLY A 69 -7.55 -5.30 -0.15
C GLY A 69 -8.72 -4.43 -0.61
N PRO A 70 -8.69 -3.99 -1.87
CA PRO A 70 -9.82 -3.28 -2.46
C PRO A 70 -11.03 -4.23 -2.63
N THR A 71 -12.25 -3.70 -2.50
CA THR A 71 -13.51 -4.48 -2.62
C THR A 71 -13.76 -5.06 -4.01
N ASP A 72 -13.08 -4.56 -5.04
CA ASP A 72 -13.17 -5.06 -6.40
C ASP A 72 -12.06 -6.05 -6.76
N HIS A 73 -11.22 -6.44 -5.79
CA HIS A 73 -10.21 -7.50 -5.91
C HIS A 73 -9.15 -7.30 -7.03
N PHE A 74 -9.09 -6.11 -7.65
CA PHE A 74 -8.39 -5.93 -8.93
C PHE A 74 -6.87 -6.18 -8.90
N ALA A 75 -6.25 -6.04 -7.72
CA ALA A 75 -4.80 -6.12 -7.56
C ALA A 75 -4.33 -7.43 -6.92
N GLU A 76 -5.25 -8.30 -6.50
CA GLU A 76 -4.95 -9.42 -5.60
C GLU A 76 -4.02 -10.45 -6.24
N ASP A 77 -4.37 -10.91 -7.45
CA ASP A 77 -3.54 -11.85 -8.21
C ASP A 77 -2.12 -11.32 -8.42
N ARG A 78 -1.99 -10.01 -8.68
CA ARG A 78 -0.70 -9.37 -8.90
C ARG A 78 0.10 -9.30 -7.61
N MET A 79 -0.52 -8.94 -6.49
CA MET A 79 0.15 -8.90 -5.19
C MET A 79 0.60 -10.29 -4.73
N ILE A 80 -0.22 -11.33 -4.97
CA ILE A 80 0.11 -12.71 -4.59
C ILE A 80 1.27 -13.25 -5.44
N SER A 81 1.25 -12.96 -6.74
CA SER A 81 2.32 -13.37 -7.66
C SER A 81 3.53 -12.43 -7.67
N ALA A 82 3.60 -11.45 -6.77
CA ALA A 82 4.62 -10.42 -6.83
C ALA A 82 6.04 -11.00 -6.73
N SER A 83 6.26 -11.92 -5.78
CA SER A 83 7.58 -12.56 -5.59
C SER A 83 8.01 -13.40 -6.79
N THR A 84 7.07 -14.08 -7.46
CA THR A 84 7.38 -14.95 -8.61
C THR A 84 7.54 -14.17 -9.91
N LYS A 85 6.90 -13.00 -10.03
CA LYS A 85 6.99 -12.12 -11.21
C LYS A 85 8.05 -11.02 -11.08
N GLY A 86 8.72 -10.92 -9.93
CA GLY A 86 9.69 -9.85 -9.65
C GLY A 86 9.05 -8.48 -9.46
N ASP A 87 7.76 -8.44 -9.09
CA ASP A 87 7.12 -7.20 -8.67
C ASP A 87 7.57 -6.82 -7.25
N GLU A 88 7.73 -5.53 -7.01
CA GLU A 88 8.10 -4.96 -5.71
C GLU A 88 6.90 -4.22 -5.12
N ILE A 89 6.54 -4.55 -3.88
CA ILE A 89 5.42 -3.91 -3.17
C ILE A 89 5.99 -2.82 -2.26
N HIS A 90 5.59 -1.57 -2.47
CA HIS A 90 6.08 -0.40 -1.75
C HIS A 90 5.00 0.21 -0.86
N LEU A 91 5.32 0.47 0.40
CA LEU A 91 4.36 0.97 1.39
C LEU A 91 4.49 2.47 1.65
N PHE A 92 3.39 3.18 1.47
CA PHE A 92 3.12 4.53 1.93
C PHE A 92 2.03 4.47 3.00
N HIS A 93 2.38 4.80 4.24
CA HIS A 93 1.47 4.67 5.39
C HIS A 93 1.23 6.02 6.07
N ARG A 94 0.01 6.25 6.56
CA ARG A 94 -0.33 7.39 7.40
C ARG A 94 -1.32 7.01 8.48
N ASN A 95 -1.29 7.74 9.59
CA ASN A 95 -2.10 7.42 10.78
C ASN A 95 -3.47 8.11 10.83
N ARG A 96 -3.71 9.10 9.95
CA ARG A 96 -4.95 9.88 9.92
C ARG A 96 -5.28 10.33 8.50
N HIS A 97 -6.56 10.47 8.22
CA HIS A 97 -7.01 11.13 7.00
C HIS A 97 -6.44 12.55 6.90
N HIS A 98 -6.08 12.95 5.68
CA HIS A 98 -5.49 14.26 5.33
C HIS A 98 -4.09 14.57 5.83
N SER A 99 -3.36 13.62 6.41
CA SER A 99 -1.90 13.75 6.58
C SER A 99 -1.13 13.20 5.37
N ASP A 100 0.13 13.61 5.28
CA ASP A 100 1.10 13.02 4.35
C ASP A 100 1.36 11.55 4.70
N PHE A 101 1.84 10.79 3.71
CA PHE A 101 2.22 9.40 3.86
C PHE A 101 3.72 9.27 4.11
N THR A 102 4.09 8.55 5.16
CA THR A 102 5.47 8.11 5.37
C THR A 102 5.77 6.93 4.46
N TYR A 103 6.88 6.98 3.73
CA TYR A 103 7.35 5.84 2.94
C TYR A 103 8.13 4.85 3.81
N PHE A 104 7.69 3.60 3.85
CA PHE A 104 8.28 2.54 4.67
C PHE A 104 9.27 1.64 3.91
N GLY A 105 9.41 1.81 2.60
CA GLY A 105 10.25 0.93 1.79
C GLY A 105 9.43 -0.15 1.07
N GLN A 106 10.17 -1.13 0.56
CA GLN A 106 9.59 -2.36 0.05
C GLN A 106 9.10 -3.23 1.21
N ILE A 107 7.95 -3.88 1.03
CA ILE A 107 7.36 -4.84 1.96
C ILE A 107 7.17 -6.18 1.26
N PHE A 108 7.06 -7.24 2.04
CA PHE A 108 7.06 -8.61 1.52
C PHE A 108 5.83 -9.37 1.98
N MET A 109 5.16 -10.05 1.05
CA MET A 109 3.99 -10.86 1.35
C MET A 109 4.37 -12.02 2.28
N GLN A 110 3.73 -12.11 3.45
CA GLN A 110 3.88 -13.23 4.38
C GLN A 110 2.75 -14.24 4.24
N SER A 111 1.51 -13.75 4.19
CA SER A 111 0.32 -14.58 4.05
C SER A 111 -0.84 -13.78 3.49
N TYR A 112 -1.83 -14.49 2.96
CA TYR A 112 -3.06 -13.92 2.45
C TYR A 112 -4.24 -14.84 2.72
N GLN A 113 -5.43 -14.25 2.79
CA GLN A 113 -6.70 -14.94 2.85
C GLN A 113 -7.63 -14.29 1.83
N LEU A 114 -7.96 -15.05 0.78
CA LEU A 114 -8.85 -14.59 -0.28
C LEU A 114 -10.30 -14.72 0.14
N PHE A 115 -11.10 -13.73 -0.26
CA PHE A 115 -12.54 -13.72 -0.12
C PHE A 115 -13.17 -13.28 -1.44
N SER A 116 -14.39 -13.72 -1.71
CA SER A 116 -15.14 -13.34 -2.92
C SER A 116 -16.28 -12.37 -2.66
N ASP A 117 -16.71 -12.28 -1.40
CA ASP A 117 -17.89 -11.53 -0.93
C ASP A 117 -17.52 -10.29 -0.10
N LYS A 118 -16.23 -10.13 0.22
CA LYS A 118 -15.67 -9.04 1.03
C LYS A 118 -14.19 -8.88 0.69
N PRO A 119 -13.53 -7.78 1.08
CA PRO A 119 -12.10 -7.59 0.87
C PRO A 119 -11.23 -8.77 1.33
N SER A 120 -10.30 -9.21 0.47
CA SER A 120 -9.26 -10.16 0.86
C SER A 120 -8.31 -9.53 1.88
N ARG A 121 -7.68 -10.38 2.69
CA ARG A 121 -6.77 -9.97 3.75
C ARG A 121 -5.35 -10.37 3.42
N PHE A 122 -4.42 -9.49 3.74
CA PHE A 122 -3.00 -9.67 3.46
C PHE A 122 -2.19 -9.31 4.70
N THR A 123 -1.13 -10.07 4.93
CA THR A 123 -0.11 -9.77 5.93
C THR A 123 1.22 -9.58 5.22
N PHE A 124 1.85 -8.44 5.46
CA PHE A 124 3.17 -8.13 4.93
C PHE A 124 4.18 -7.92 6.06
N SER A 125 5.44 -8.25 5.81
CA SER A 125 6.57 -7.80 6.64
C SER A 125 7.20 -6.54 6.09
N ILE A 126 7.64 -5.69 7.02
CA ILE A 126 8.38 -4.46 6.78
C ILE A 126 9.80 -4.75 7.26
N GLU A 127 10.76 -4.73 6.34
CA GLU A 127 12.16 -4.88 6.73
C GLU A 127 12.62 -3.63 7.47
N LYS A 128 13.46 -3.80 8.51
CA LYS A 128 14.02 -2.71 9.32
C LYS A 128 15.18 -2.02 8.64
#